data_AF-A0A7V9AFV6-F1
#
_entry.id   AF-A0A7V9AFV6-F1
#
_cell.length_a   1.000
_cell.length_b   1.000
_cell.length_c   1.000
_cell.angle_alpha   90.00
_cell.angle_beta   90.00
_cell.angle_gamma   90.00
#
_symmetry.space_group_name_H-M   'P 1'
#
loop_
_entity.id
_entity.type
_entity.pdbx_description
1 polymer ?
#
loop_
_entity_poly.entity_id
_entity_poly.type
_entity_poly.pdbx_seq_one_letter_code
_entity_poly.pdbx_strand_id
1 'polypeptide(L)'
;MILFVLVVLAALAFEYINGFHDAANAIATVVSTKVLTPRQAIALAAVFNLTGALMGTAVASTIGKGMVDPKVVTMPAILCALLGAIAWNLLTWWLGLPSSSSHALIGGLCGAAVATARGDWSVLKWNSGLLPKVVIPMVTSPIVGFLVGALLMFSLLALLRKSTPHIVHSLFGKLQLVSAAWMAHSHGTNDAQKTMGIIALALFTATADGAFASLPSTFDFLRTPDFTVAAWVVVICALTMAAGTAAGGWRIIRTLGHKMVKLQPVHGFAAETTAALIIHAASSHGIPLSTTHVISTSIMGVGAAKRFSAVKWGVVERIVWAWVLTLPVTALIGYILARAAAAF
;
A
#
# COMPACT_ATOMS: atom_id res chain seq x y z
N MET A 1 4.89 17.91 22.71
CA MET A 1 5.23 16.48 22.90
C MET A 1 4.02 15.55 22.77
N ILE A 2 2.91 15.79 23.49
CA ILE A 2 1.71 14.92 23.42
C ILE A 2 1.23 14.69 21.98
N LEU A 3 1.08 15.78 21.20
CA LEU A 3 0.59 15.68 19.83
C LEU A 3 1.53 14.88 18.90
N PHE A 4 2.85 15.02 19.07
CA PHE A 4 3.82 14.23 18.32
C PHE A 4 3.66 12.73 18.63
N VAL A 5 3.53 12.37 19.91
CA VAL A 5 3.29 10.97 20.32
C VAL A 5 1.99 10.44 19.72
N LEU A 6 0.91 11.24 19.71
CA LEU A 6 -0.36 10.86 19.07
C LEU A 6 -0.19 10.63 17.56
N VAL A 7 0.58 11.47 16.85
CA VAL A 7 0.89 11.28 15.43
C VAL A 7 1.65 9.98 15.20
N VAL A 8 2.67 9.68 15.99
CA VAL A 8 3.44 8.43 15.87
C VAL A 8 2.54 7.22 16.14
N LEU A 9 1.71 7.26 17.20
CA LEU A 9 0.76 6.18 17.50
C LEU A 9 -0.27 6.00 16.38
N ALA A 10 -0.80 7.08 15.82
CA ALA A 10 -1.73 7.02 14.69
C ALA A 10 -1.05 6.47 13.44
N ALA A 11 0.21 6.83 13.19
CA ALA A 11 1.00 6.31 12.07
C ALA A 11 1.24 4.80 12.20
N LEU A 12 1.60 4.33 13.40
CA LEU A 12 1.75 2.89 13.67
C LEU A 12 0.41 2.16 13.61
N ALA A 13 -0.68 2.76 14.09
CA ALA A 13 -2.02 2.19 13.95
C ALA A 13 -2.42 2.07 12.47
N PHE A 14 -2.14 3.10 11.66
CA PHE A 14 -2.34 3.07 10.22
C PHE A 14 -1.51 1.95 9.56
N GLU A 15 -0.23 1.80 9.92
CA GLU A 15 0.64 0.74 9.39
C GLU A 15 0.15 -0.66 9.77
N TYR A 16 -0.28 -0.85 11.01
CA TYR A 16 -0.85 -2.11 11.47
C TYR A 16 -2.12 -2.44 10.69
N ILE A 17 -2.99 -1.44 10.50
CA ILE A 17 -4.21 -1.57 9.69
C ILE A 17 -3.86 -1.90 8.26
N ASN A 18 -2.86 -1.22 7.69
CA ASN A 18 -2.39 -1.48 6.34
C ASN A 18 -1.90 -2.94 6.22
N GLY A 19 -1.10 -3.41 7.16
CA GLY A 19 -0.60 -4.78 7.18
C GLY A 19 -1.72 -5.82 7.11
N PHE A 20 -2.79 -5.68 7.91
CA PHE A 20 -3.90 -6.64 7.90
C PHE A 20 -4.86 -6.43 6.71
N HIS A 21 -5.04 -5.18 6.28
CA HIS A 21 -5.90 -4.83 5.15
C HIS A 21 -5.32 -5.41 3.85
N ASP A 22 -4.02 -5.23 3.65
CA ASP A 22 -3.31 -5.60 2.43
C ASP A 22 -2.61 -6.97 2.51
N ALA A 23 -2.70 -7.67 3.65
CA ALA A 23 -2.36 -9.10 3.75
C ALA A 23 -3.03 -9.92 2.62
N ALA A 24 -4.22 -9.51 2.20
CA ALA A 24 -4.94 -10.13 1.10
C ALA A 24 -4.20 -10.06 -0.25
N ASN A 25 -3.40 -9.03 -0.49
CA ASN A 25 -2.67 -8.83 -1.75
C ASN A 25 -1.58 -9.88 -1.94
N ALA A 26 -0.96 -10.37 -0.86
CA ALA A 26 0.09 -11.39 -0.92
C ALA A 26 -0.44 -12.83 -0.71
N ILE A 27 -1.58 -12.99 -0.03
CA ILE A 27 -2.04 -14.29 0.47
C ILE A 27 -3.21 -14.87 -0.34
N ALA A 28 -4.07 -14.03 -0.92
CA ALA A 28 -5.35 -14.49 -1.47
C ALA A 28 -5.18 -15.51 -2.61
N THR A 29 -4.20 -15.31 -3.47
CA THR A 29 -3.87 -16.19 -4.60
C THR A 29 -3.39 -17.55 -4.12
N VAL A 30 -2.36 -17.62 -3.28
CA VAL A 30 -1.76 -18.89 -2.80
C VAL A 30 -2.71 -19.73 -1.92
N VAL A 31 -3.60 -19.05 -1.19
CA VAL A 31 -4.66 -19.73 -0.43
C VAL A 31 -5.78 -20.20 -1.35
N SER A 32 -6.19 -19.41 -2.34
CA SER A 32 -7.25 -19.80 -3.28
C SER A 32 -6.87 -20.99 -4.17
N THR A 33 -5.58 -21.10 -4.51
CA THR A 33 -5.02 -22.23 -5.28
C THR A 33 -4.74 -23.44 -4.41
N LYS A 34 -4.88 -23.32 -3.08
CA LYS A 34 -4.63 -24.36 -2.07
C LYS A 34 -3.18 -24.85 -2.05
N VAL A 35 -2.23 -24.03 -2.50
CA VAL A 35 -0.79 -24.32 -2.40
C VAL A 35 -0.33 -24.20 -0.94
N LEU A 36 -0.86 -23.23 -0.20
CA LEU A 36 -0.64 -23.06 1.23
C LEU A 36 -1.95 -23.05 2.01
N THR A 37 -1.89 -23.52 3.25
CA THR A 37 -2.97 -23.26 4.21
C THR A 37 -2.99 -21.77 4.59
N PRO A 38 -4.16 -21.24 4.99
CA PRO A 38 -4.32 -19.94 5.63
C PRO A 38 -3.19 -19.51 6.58
N ARG A 39 -2.80 -20.38 7.52
CA ARG A 39 -1.78 -20.07 8.54
C ARG A 39 -0.37 -19.99 7.94
N GLN A 40 -0.03 -20.92 7.04
CA GLN A 40 1.27 -20.92 6.36
C GLN A 40 1.44 -19.69 5.48
N ALA A 41 0.39 -19.29 4.76
CA ALA A 41 0.44 -18.13 3.88
C ALA A 41 0.60 -16.81 4.68
N ILE A 42 -0.07 -16.69 5.83
CA ILE A 42 0.14 -15.57 6.76
C ILE A 42 1.58 -15.53 7.26
N ALA A 43 2.15 -16.66 7.68
CA ALA A 43 3.53 -16.71 8.15
C ALA A 43 4.52 -16.31 7.06
N LEU A 44 4.35 -16.83 5.84
CA LEU A 44 5.15 -16.45 4.66
C LEU A 44 5.06 -14.94 4.41
N ALA A 45 3.83 -14.42 4.30
CA ALA A 45 3.61 -13.02 4.00
C ALA A 45 4.20 -12.11 5.09
N ALA A 46 4.00 -12.41 6.38
CA ALA A 46 4.54 -11.60 7.47
C ALA A 46 6.08 -11.55 7.45
N VAL A 47 6.74 -12.68 7.22
CA VAL A 47 8.21 -12.74 7.13
C VAL A 47 8.74 -11.96 5.92
N PHE A 48 8.17 -12.15 4.74
CA PHE A 48 8.65 -11.46 3.54
C PHE A 48 8.25 -9.99 3.49
N ASN A 49 7.08 -9.62 4.04
CA ASN A 49 6.71 -8.22 4.27
C ASN A 49 7.73 -7.53 5.19
N LEU A 50 8.15 -8.21 6.27
CA LEU A 50 9.19 -7.70 7.17
C LEU A 50 10.51 -7.46 6.42
N THR A 51 10.99 -8.43 5.64
CA THR A 51 12.24 -8.27 4.89
C THR A 51 12.16 -7.15 3.86
N GLY A 52 11.02 -7.01 3.18
CA GLY A 52 10.77 -5.93 2.24
C GLY A 52 10.73 -4.56 2.91
N ALA A 53 10.06 -4.46 4.06
CA ALA A 53 9.97 -3.22 4.83
C ALA A 53 11.32 -2.72 5.32
N LEU A 54 12.22 -3.63 5.66
CA LEU A 54 13.58 -3.28 6.08
C LEU A 54 14.43 -2.76 4.90
N MET A 55 13.94 -2.83 3.66
CA MET A 55 14.66 -2.44 2.45
C MET A 55 14.12 -1.15 1.82
N GLY A 56 15.01 -0.16 1.73
CA GLY A 56 14.80 1.10 1.01
C GLY A 56 14.03 2.17 1.78
N THR A 57 14.15 3.42 1.29
CA THR A 57 13.50 4.62 1.87
C THR A 57 13.07 5.61 0.77
N ALA A 58 13.10 5.19 -0.49
CA ALA A 58 12.79 6.04 -1.64
C ALA A 58 11.32 6.48 -1.66
N VAL A 59 10.39 5.56 -1.38
CA VAL A 59 8.94 5.86 -1.29
C VAL A 59 8.67 6.75 -0.07
N ALA A 60 9.35 6.50 1.05
CA ALA A 60 9.26 7.33 2.25
C ALA A 60 9.64 8.78 1.97
N SER A 61 10.69 8.98 1.17
CA SER A 61 11.13 10.31 0.74
C SER A 61 10.09 11.02 -0.12
N THR A 62 9.46 10.30 -1.04
CA THR A 62 8.36 10.82 -1.88
C THR A 62 7.13 11.18 -1.05
N ILE A 63 6.74 10.37 -0.07
CA ILE A 63 5.61 10.67 0.82
C ILE A 63 5.92 11.88 1.71
N GLY A 64 7.11 11.96 2.30
CA GLY A 64 7.43 13.00 3.27
C GLY A 64 7.77 14.36 2.68
N LYS A 65 8.39 14.45 1.49
CA LYS A 65 8.76 15.74 0.86
C LYS A 65 8.08 16.02 -0.47
N GLY A 66 7.57 14.99 -1.14
CA GLY A 66 7.20 15.05 -2.55
C GLY A 66 5.79 15.59 -2.82
N MET A 67 4.86 15.50 -1.86
CA MET A 67 3.43 15.71 -2.15
C MET A 67 2.93 17.12 -1.83
N VAL A 68 3.39 17.70 -0.72
CA VAL A 68 2.86 18.96 -0.17
C VAL A 68 4.02 19.89 0.19
N ASP A 69 3.80 21.20 0.14
CA ASP A 69 4.71 22.19 0.72
C ASP A 69 4.89 21.94 2.23
N PRO A 70 6.13 21.66 2.71
CA PRO A 70 6.40 21.44 4.13
C PRO A 70 5.92 22.57 5.04
N LYS A 71 5.84 23.82 4.54
CA LYS A 71 5.42 24.98 5.33
C LYS A 71 3.99 24.89 5.87
N VAL A 72 3.12 24.13 5.21
CA VAL A 72 1.72 23.96 5.63
C VAL A 72 1.47 22.63 6.32
N VAL A 73 2.50 21.80 6.49
CA VAL A 73 2.41 20.53 7.17
C VAL A 73 2.66 20.76 8.66
N THR A 74 1.58 20.78 9.45
CA THR A 74 1.62 20.88 10.91
C THR A 74 1.32 19.54 11.57
N MET A 75 1.71 19.34 12.83
CA MET A 75 1.37 18.12 13.57
C MET A 75 -0.15 17.80 13.58
N PRO A 76 -1.07 18.77 13.81
CA PRO A 76 -2.51 18.51 13.72
C PRO A 76 -2.94 18.06 12.33
N ALA A 77 -2.36 18.64 11.27
CA ALA A 77 -2.69 18.27 9.90
C ALA A 77 -2.28 16.83 9.59
N ILE A 78 -1.08 16.40 10.01
CA ILE A 78 -0.63 15.00 9.86
C ILE A 78 -1.56 14.06 10.62
N LEU A 79 -1.95 14.40 11.85
CA LEU A 79 -2.88 13.58 12.63
C LEU A 79 -4.24 13.45 11.94
N CYS A 80 -4.81 14.55 11.46
CA CYS A 80 -6.10 14.56 10.74
C CYS A 80 -6.04 13.74 9.45
N ALA A 81 -4.93 13.82 8.71
CA ALA A 81 -4.69 13.02 7.52
C ALA A 81 -4.69 11.50 7.84
N LEU A 82 -3.96 11.11 8.89
CA LEU A 82 -3.90 9.71 9.35
C LEU A 82 -5.26 9.21 9.81
N LEU A 83 -5.99 9.98 10.61
CA LEU A 83 -7.33 9.61 11.09
C LEU A 83 -8.30 9.42 9.92
N GLY A 84 -8.27 10.30 8.91
CA GLY A 84 -9.09 10.14 7.71
C GLY A 84 -8.76 8.88 6.91
N ALA A 85 -7.47 8.57 6.75
CA ALA A 85 -7.02 7.37 6.07
C ALA A 85 -7.38 6.09 6.86
N ILE A 86 -7.20 6.09 8.18
CA ILE A 86 -7.57 5.00 9.09
C ILE A 86 -9.08 4.73 9.03
N ALA A 87 -9.90 5.78 9.15
CA ALA A 87 -11.36 5.65 9.13
C ALA A 87 -11.83 5.00 7.83
N TRP A 88 -11.29 5.43 6.69
CA TRP A 88 -11.61 4.85 5.40
C TRP A 88 -11.15 3.40 5.27
N ASN A 89 -9.90 3.09 5.63
CA ASN A 89 -9.38 1.72 5.58
C ASN A 89 -10.17 0.74 6.46
N LEU A 90 -10.60 1.17 7.65
CA LEU A 90 -11.44 0.34 8.51
C LEU A 90 -12.84 0.13 7.93
N LEU A 91 -13.43 1.16 7.32
CA LEU A 91 -14.72 1.08 6.65
C LEU A 91 -14.68 0.10 5.47
N THR A 92 -13.71 0.26 4.57
CA THR A 92 -13.58 -0.61 3.39
C THR A 92 -13.25 -2.05 3.78
N TRP A 93 -12.42 -2.26 4.79
CA TRP A 93 -12.19 -3.59 5.37
C TRP A 93 -13.47 -4.20 5.95
N TRP A 94 -14.26 -3.43 6.68
CA TRP A 94 -15.53 -3.90 7.25
C TRP A 94 -16.51 -4.33 6.15
N LEU A 95 -16.56 -3.59 5.05
CA LEU A 95 -17.35 -3.90 3.85
C LEU A 95 -16.71 -5.00 2.97
N GLY A 96 -15.48 -5.44 3.27
CA GLY A 96 -14.74 -6.43 2.48
C GLY A 96 -14.38 -5.94 1.07
N LEU A 97 -14.25 -4.62 0.89
CA LEU A 97 -13.89 -3.96 -0.35
C LEU A 97 -12.36 -3.75 -0.40
N PRO A 98 -11.64 -4.32 -1.38
CA PRO A 98 -10.22 -4.07 -1.54
C PRO A 98 -9.98 -2.62 -2.00
N SER A 99 -9.58 -1.75 -1.07
CA SER A 99 -9.19 -0.36 -1.33
C SER A 99 -7.67 -0.16 -1.25
N SER A 100 -7.22 1.04 -1.61
CA SER A 100 -5.80 1.41 -1.57
C SER A 100 -5.47 2.24 -0.33
N SER A 101 -4.70 1.69 0.60
CA SER A 101 -4.17 2.46 1.74
C SER A 101 -3.26 3.61 1.29
N SER A 102 -2.53 3.45 0.18
CA SER A 102 -1.68 4.50 -0.39
C SER A 102 -2.49 5.74 -0.77
N HIS A 103 -3.58 5.54 -1.52
CA HIS A 103 -4.44 6.65 -1.94
C HIS A 103 -5.24 7.21 -0.77
N ALA A 104 -5.61 6.37 0.21
CA ALA A 104 -6.25 6.82 1.44
C ALA A 104 -5.34 7.81 2.19
N LEU A 105 -4.07 7.44 2.40
CA LEU A 105 -3.07 8.28 3.07
C LEU A 105 -2.77 9.57 2.31
N ILE A 106 -2.50 9.46 0.99
CA ILE A 106 -2.17 10.62 0.16
C ILE A 106 -3.37 11.58 0.07
N GLY A 107 -4.58 11.05 -0.11
CA GLY A 107 -5.81 11.85 -0.11
C GLY A 107 -5.96 12.59 1.22
N GLY A 108 -5.88 11.89 2.35
CA GLY A 108 -5.95 12.49 3.68
C GLY A 108 -4.91 13.60 3.89
N LEU A 109 -3.66 13.38 3.44
CA LEU A 109 -2.58 14.36 3.54
C LEU A 109 -2.86 15.60 2.69
N CYS A 110 -3.30 15.42 1.43
CA CYS A 110 -3.65 16.54 0.56
C CYS A 110 -4.83 17.35 1.13
N GLY A 111 -5.87 16.67 1.60
CA GLY A 111 -7.04 17.30 2.20
C GLY A 111 -6.69 18.13 3.44
N ALA A 112 -5.93 17.55 4.37
CA ALA A 112 -5.48 18.24 5.57
C ALA A 112 -4.55 19.43 5.26
N ALA A 113 -3.69 19.30 4.25
CA ALA A 113 -2.82 20.39 3.81
C ALA A 113 -3.61 21.57 3.24
N VAL A 114 -4.55 21.31 2.33
CA VAL A 114 -5.41 22.36 1.74
C VAL A 114 -6.26 23.03 2.82
N ALA A 115 -6.73 22.28 3.83
CA ALA A 115 -7.45 22.86 4.97
C ALA A 115 -6.57 23.82 5.79
N THR A 116 -5.33 23.40 6.12
CA THR A 116 -4.35 24.23 6.84
C THR A 116 -4.01 25.50 6.04
N ALA A 117 -3.91 25.37 4.72
CA ALA A 117 -3.69 26.47 3.78
C ALA A 117 -4.95 27.31 3.48
N ARG A 118 -6.03 27.14 4.25
CA ARG A 118 -7.30 27.88 4.11
C ARG A 118 -7.93 27.80 2.71
N GLY A 119 -7.79 26.65 2.05
CA GLY A 119 -8.35 26.39 0.72
C GLY A 119 -7.41 26.71 -0.44
N ASP A 120 -6.16 27.11 -0.16
CA ASP A 120 -5.17 27.29 -1.22
C ASP A 120 -4.67 25.93 -1.74
N TRP A 121 -4.94 25.66 -3.01
CA TRP A 121 -4.54 24.43 -3.70
C TRP A 121 -3.09 24.47 -4.22
N SER A 122 -2.45 25.63 -4.23
CA SER A 122 -1.06 25.81 -4.70
C SER A 122 -0.03 25.12 -3.80
N VAL A 123 -0.42 24.81 -2.55
CA VAL A 123 0.41 24.08 -1.57
C VAL A 123 0.64 22.62 -1.94
N LEU A 124 -0.17 22.09 -2.87
CA LEU A 124 0.00 20.75 -3.40
C LEU A 124 1.01 20.78 -4.56
N LYS A 125 2.03 19.93 -4.49
CA LYS A 125 3.08 19.85 -5.52
C LYS A 125 2.59 19.06 -6.73
N TRP A 126 1.72 19.66 -7.54
CA TRP A 126 1.09 18.99 -8.68
C TRP A 126 2.09 18.47 -9.71
N ASN A 127 2.92 19.34 -10.28
CA ASN A 127 3.76 19.01 -11.44
C ASN A 127 4.95 18.11 -11.11
N SER A 128 5.57 18.28 -9.94
CA SER A 128 6.77 17.54 -9.53
C SER A 128 6.47 16.36 -8.61
N GLY A 129 5.32 16.38 -7.94
CA GLY A 129 4.93 15.39 -6.93
C GLY A 129 3.72 14.58 -7.35
N LEU A 130 2.52 15.10 -7.06
CA LEU A 130 1.26 14.37 -7.15
C LEU A 130 0.99 13.80 -8.54
N LEU A 131 1.16 14.59 -9.60
CA LEU A 131 0.86 14.13 -10.96
C LEU A 131 1.80 12.97 -11.38
N PRO A 132 3.14 13.12 -11.38
CA PRO A 132 4.04 12.06 -11.81
C PRO A 132 4.16 10.89 -10.83
N LYS A 133 4.00 11.11 -9.53
CA LYS A 133 4.23 10.07 -8.50
C LYS A 133 2.96 9.41 -7.98
N VAL A 134 1.78 10.01 -8.17
CA VAL A 134 0.51 9.48 -7.65
C VAL A 134 -0.51 9.29 -8.76
N VAL A 135 -0.93 10.37 -9.43
CA VAL A 135 -2.06 10.33 -10.37
C VAL A 135 -1.74 9.50 -11.61
N ILE A 136 -0.57 9.71 -12.25
CA ILE A 136 -0.17 8.93 -13.41
C ILE A 136 -0.01 7.45 -13.02
N PRO A 137 0.79 7.07 -11.99
CA PRO A 137 0.91 5.68 -11.56
C PRO A 137 -0.40 5.04 -11.09
N MET A 138 -1.33 5.81 -10.51
CA MET A 138 -2.64 5.32 -10.09
C MET A 138 -3.46 4.77 -11.27
N VAL A 139 -3.32 5.35 -12.45
CA VAL A 139 -4.01 4.91 -13.68
C VAL A 139 -3.15 3.92 -14.47
N THR A 140 -1.85 4.18 -14.61
CA THR A 140 -0.97 3.35 -15.45
C THR A 140 -0.65 2.02 -14.81
N SER A 141 -0.46 1.93 -13.49
CA SER A 141 -0.10 0.66 -12.84
C SER A 141 -1.19 -0.41 -12.89
N PRO A 142 -2.51 -0.12 -12.74
CA PRO A 142 -3.54 -1.10 -13.02
C PRO A 142 -3.52 -1.59 -14.48
N ILE A 143 -3.35 -0.69 -15.45
CA ILE A 143 -3.30 -1.02 -16.88
C ILE A 143 -2.10 -1.93 -17.18
N VAL A 144 -0.92 -1.56 -16.70
CA VAL A 144 0.30 -2.36 -16.84
C VAL A 144 0.13 -3.72 -16.16
N GLY A 145 -0.46 -3.76 -14.96
CA GLY A 145 -0.77 -5.02 -14.27
C GLY A 145 -1.66 -5.94 -15.11
N PHE A 146 -2.73 -5.41 -15.70
CA PHE A 146 -3.61 -6.16 -16.58
C PHE A 146 -2.88 -6.68 -17.83
N LEU A 147 -2.16 -5.80 -18.54
CA LEU A 147 -1.49 -6.14 -19.79
C LEU A 147 -0.33 -7.11 -19.59
N VAL A 148 0.55 -6.86 -18.62
CA VAL A 148 1.69 -7.73 -18.32
C VAL A 148 1.20 -9.07 -17.76
N GLY A 149 0.18 -9.07 -16.92
CA GLY A 149 -0.42 -10.31 -16.39
C GLY A 149 -1.04 -11.14 -17.51
N ALA A 150 -1.75 -10.51 -18.44
CA ALA A 150 -2.30 -11.18 -19.61
C ALA A 150 -1.21 -11.72 -20.54
N LEU A 151 -0.17 -10.94 -20.81
CA LEU A 151 0.96 -11.33 -21.66
C LEU A 151 1.75 -12.49 -21.07
N LEU A 152 2.06 -12.43 -19.77
CA LEU A 152 2.76 -13.49 -19.06
C LEU A 152 1.93 -14.77 -19.08
N MET A 153 0.62 -14.68 -18.80
CA MET A 153 -0.24 -15.86 -18.84
C MET A 153 -0.37 -16.44 -20.25
N PHE A 154 -0.52 -15.61 -21.28
CA PHE A 154 -0.55 -16.05 -22.67
C PHE A 154 0.74 -16.78 -23.06
N SER A 155 1.89 -16.24 -22.66
CA SER A 155 3.20 -16.85 -22.89
C SER A 155 3.30 -18.21 -22.19
N LEU A 156 2.85 -18.32 -20.94
CA LEU A 156 2.81 -19.59 -20.21
C LEU A 156 1.88 -20.61 -20.86
N LEU A 157 0.69 -20.20 -21.34
CA LEU A 157 -0.22 -21.09 -22.07
C LEU A 157 0.43 -21.63 -23.36
N ALA A 158 1.14 -20.78 -24.10
CA ALA A 158 1.83 -21.18 -25.32
C ALA A 158 2.99 -22.16 -25.05
N LEU A 159 3.80 -21.88 -24.02
CA LEU A 159 4.95 -22.71 -23.64
C LEU A 159 4.53 -24.07 -23.06
N LEU A 160 3.47 -24.09 -22.25
CA LEU A 160 3.02 -25.29 -21.53
C LEU A 160 1.98 -26.11 -22.30
N ARG A 161 1.67 -25.74 -23.55
CA ARG A 161 0.63 -26.41 -24.37
C ARG A 161 0.81 -27.92 -24.54
N LYS A 162 2.06 -28.40 -24.49
CA LYS A 162 2.41 -29.82 -24.62
C LYS A 162 2.59 -30.53 -23.27
N SER A 163 2.55 -29.78 -22.17
CA SER A 163 2.77 -30.32 -20.82
C SER A 163 1.47 -30.90 -20.26
N THR A 164 1.58 -32.00 -19.50
CA THR A 164 0.40 -32.58 -18.87
C THR A 164 -0.05 -31.75 -17.67
N PRO A 165 -1.36 -31.69 -17.36
CA PRO A 165 -1.88 -30.92 -16.22
C PRO A 165 -1.21 -31.28 -14.88
N HIS A 166 -0.82 -32.54 -14.69
CA HIS A 166 -0.14 -33.00 -13.49
C HIS A 166 1.24 -32.35 -13.31
N ILE A 167 2.05 -32.30 -14.37
CA ILE A 167 3.38 -31.67 -14.34
C ILE A 167 3.25 -30.16 -14.08
N VAL A 168 2.32 -29.50 -14.78
CA VAL A 168 2.05 -28.07 -14.59
C VAL A 168 1.64 -27.79 -13.14
N HIS A 169 0.73 -28.58 -12.58
CA HIS A 169 0.29 -28.40 -11.20
C HIS A 169 1.43 -28.58 -10.19
N SER A 170 2.28 -29.61 -10.36
CA SER A 170 3.39 -29.89 -9.46
C SER A 170 4.48 -28.81 -9.51
N LEU A 171 4.85 -28.36 -10.72
CA LEU A 171 5.84 -27.32 -10.92
C LEU A 171 5.35 -25.95 -10.40
N PHE A 172 4.18 -25.51 -10.86
CA PHE A 172 3.67 -24.20 -10.48
C PHE A 172 3.17 -24.14 -9.04
N GLY A 173 2.87 -25.27 -8.41
CA GLY A 173 2.67 -25.31 -6.95
C GLY A 173 3.92 -24.83 -6.20
N LYS A 174 5.12 -25.23 -6.65
CA LYS A 174 6.38 -24.80 -6.03
C LYS A 174 6.78 -23.38 -6.45
N LEU A 175 6.64 -23.05 -7.74
CA LEU A 175 6.97 -21.71 -8.23
C LEU A 175 6.06 -20.64 -7.62
N GLN A 176 4.79 -20.96 -7.37
CA GLN A 176 3.87 -20.03 -6.72
C GLN A 176 4.32 -19.65 -5.30
N LEU A 177 4.98 -20.54 -4.57
CA LEU A 177 5.53 -20.20 -3.25
C LEU A 177 6.58 -19.09 -3.37
N VAL A 178 7.42 -19.16 -4.40
CA VAL A 178 8.47 -18.17 -4.66
C VAL A 178 7.86 -16.84 -5.11
N SER A 179 6.88 -16.86 -6.02
CA SER A 179 6.21 -15.64 -6.46
C SER A 179 5.38 -14.98 -5.34
N ALA A 180 4.73 -15.76 -4.48
CA ALA A 180 4.00 -15.24 -3.33
C ALA A 180 4.94 -14.58 -2.32
N ALA A 181 6.10 -15.20 -2.05
CA ALA A 181 7.14 -14.62 -1.22
C ALA A 181 7.70 -13.32 -1.81
N TRP A 182 7.96 -13.29 -3.13
CA TRP A 182 8.43 -12.08 -3.81
C TRP A 182 7.38 -10.98 -3.85
N MET A 183 6.10 -11.33 -4.02
CA MET A 183 4.99 -10.37 -3.95
C MET A 183 4.88 -9.76 -2.54
N ALA A 184 4.94 -10.57 -1.48
CA ALA A 184 4.98 -10.07 -0.10
C ALA A 184 6.19 -9.16 0.13
N HIS A 185 7.38 -9.60 -0.29
CA HIS A 185 8.59 -8.77 -0.19
C HIS A 185 8.42 -7.43 -0.91
N SER A 186 7.93 -7.45 -2.14
CA SER A 186 7.71 -6.23 -2.94
C SER A 186 6.66 -5.34 -2.30
N HIS A 187 5.57 -5.90 -1.78
CA HIS A 187 4.56 -5.18 -1.00
C HIS A 187 5.23 -4.42 0.15
N GLY A 188 6.07 -5.10 0.94
CA GLY A 188 6.75 -4.46 2.04
C GLY A 188 7.73 -3.34 1.66
N THR A 189 8.43 -3.46 0.53
CA THR A 189 9.31 -2.39 0.02
C THR A 189 8.55 -1.13 -0.40
N ASN A 190 7.25 -1.21 -0.67
CA ASN A 190 6.44 -0.05 -1.07
C ASN A 190 5.62 0.51 0.11
N ASP A 191 4.98 -0.39 0.85
CA ASP A 191 3.93 -0.05 1.80
C ASP A 191 4.46 0.47 3.12
N ALA A 192 5.39 -0.25 3.76
CA ALA A 192 5.96 0.16 5.05
C ALA A 192 6.64 1.53 4.96
N GLN A 193 7.25 1.83 3.80
CA GLN A 193 7.90 3.11 3.55
C GLN A 193 6.92 4.29 3.60
N LYS A 194 5.62 4.10 3.39
CA LYS A 194 4.63 5.19 3.45
C LYS A 194 4.52 5.73 4.87
N THR A 195 4.38 4.83 5.85
CA THR A 195 4.35 5.23 7.26
C THR A 195 5.71 5.74 7.72
N MET A 196 6.83 5.16 7.25
CA MET A 196 8.16 5.71 7.51
C MET A 196 8.26 7.17 7.05
N GLY A 197 7.71 7.48 5.86
CA GLY A 197 7.66 8.84 5.32
C GLY A 197 6.84 9.80 6.18
N ILE A 198 5.71 9.35 6.74
CA ILE A 198 4.88 10.15 7.64
C ILE A 198 5.55 10.40 8.99
N ILE A 199 6.17 9.38 9.60
CA ILE A 199 6.90 9.53 10.86
C ILE A 199 8.13 10.42 10.64
N ALA A 200 8.87 10.25 9.54
CA ALA A 200 9.99 11.12 9.18
C ALA A 200 9.55 12.57 8.95
N LEU A 201 8.40 12.77 8.29
CA LEU A 201 7.80 14.09 8.14
C LEU A 201 7.42 14.68 9.50
N ALA A 202 6.86 13.86 10.39
CA ALA A 202 6.50 14.31 11.73
C ALA A 202 7.72 14.75 12.56
N LEU A 203 8.80 13.96 12.52
CA LEU A 203 10.07 14.28 13.18
C LEU A 203 10.70 15.56 12.62
N PHE A 204 10.72 15.69 11.28
CA PHE A 204 11.27 16.85 10.60
C PHE A 204 10.49 18.12 10.94
N THR A 205 9.16 18.11 10.82
CA THR A 205 8.31 19.25 11.17
C THR A 205 8.46 19.62 12.66
N ALA A 206 8.44 18.64 13.57
CA ALA A 206 8.61 18.92 14.99
C ALA A 206 10.01 19.47 15.35
N THR A 207 11.04 19.09 14.59
CA THR A 207 12.38 19.66 14.73
C THR A 207 12.42 21.11 14.22
N ALA A 208 11.84 21.37 13.05
CA ALA A 208 11.78 22.70 12.44
C ALA A 208 10.98 23.70 13.29
N ASP A 209 9.90 23.25 13.94
CA ASP A 209 9.07 24.05 14.85
C ASP A 209 9.73 24.28 16.22
N GLY A 210 10.94 23.74 16.45
CA GLY A 210 11.65 23.85 17.72
C GLY A 210 11.03 23.02 18.86
N ALA A 211 10.09 22.12 18.57
CA ALA A 211 9.38 21.34 19.58
C ALA A 211 10.32 20.43 20.39
N PHE A 212 11.46 20.04 19.81
CA PHE A 212 12.48 19.20 20.44
C PHE A 212 13.66 19.99 21.03
N ALA A 213 13.65 21.33 20.98
CA ALA A 213 14.78 22.16 21.41
C ALA A 213 15.09 22.01 22.91
N SER A 214 14.06 21.87 23.75
CA SER A 214 14.20 21.75 25.21
C SER A 214 14.42 20.31 25.69
N LEU A 215 14.52 19.33 24.79
CA LEU A 215 14.74 17.94 25.18
C LEU A 215 16.18 17.70 25.66
N PRO A 216 16.40 16.81 26.66
CA PRO A 216 17.73 16.34 27.01
C PRO A 216 18.44 15.64 25.84
N SER A 217 19.78 15.59 25.89
CA SER A 217 20.61 14.96 24.85
C SER A 217 20.32 13.48 24.61
N THR A 218 19.72 12.80 25.60
CA THR A 218 19.25 11.40 25.46
C THR A 218 18.18 11.22 24.39
N PHE A 219 17.45 12.28 24.03
CA PHE A 219 16.40 12.27 23.02
C PHE A 219 16.83 12.90 21.68
N ASP A 220 18.14 13.08 21.47
CA ASP A 220 18.66 13.68 20.23
C ASP A 220 18.30 12.86 18.98
N PHE A 221 18.05 11.55 19.13
CA PHE A 221 17.57 10.69 18.04
C PHE A 221 16.20 11.09 17.46
N LEU A 222 15.43 11.95 18.16
CA LEU A 222 14.18 12.54 17.67
C LEU A 222 14.41 13.80 16.83
N ARG A 223 15.57 14.47 16.96
CA ARG A 223 15.88 15.67 16.21
C ARG A 223 16.33 15.29 14.81
N THR A 224 15.67 15.83 13.81
CA THR A 224 15.89 15.51 12.40
C THR A 224 15.97 16.82 11.60
N PRO A 225 17.13 17.52 11.62
CA PRO A 225 17.29 18.82 10.97
C PRO A 225 17.24 18.68 9.44
N ASP A 226 17.80 17.60 8.91
CA ASP A 226 17.65 17.18 7.53
C ASP A 226 16.68 16.02 7.47
N PHE A 227 15.65 16.11 6.64
CA PHE A 227 14.72 14.99 6.51
C PHE A 227 15.46 13.80 5.92
N THR A 228 15.52 12.77 6.76
CA THR A 228 16.15 11.47 6.61
C THR A 228 15.24 10.48 7.34
N VAL A 229 15.21 9.25 6.88
CA VAL A 229 14.43 8.20 7.55
C VAL A 229 15.36 7.48 8.52
N ALA A 230 15.15 7.71 9.81
CA ALA A 230 15.98 7.10 10.85
C ALA A 230 15.78 5.57 10.90
N ALA A 231 16.85 4.83 11.21
CA ALA A 231 16.83 3.37 11.23
C ALA A 231 15.78 2.79 12.19
N TRP A 232 15.57 3.43 13.35
CA TRP A 232 14.54 2.99 14.30
C TRP A 232 13.12 3.13 13.72
N VAL A 233 12.87 4.15 12.86
CA VAL A 233 11.59 4.33 12.15
C VAL A 233 11.38 3.19 11.17
N VAL A 234 12.43 2.78 10.44
CA VAL A 234 12.39 1.64 9.54
C VAL A 234 12.03 0.36 10.31
N VAL A 235 12.74 0.08 11.40
CA VAL A 235 12.53 -1.13 12.20
C VAL A 235 11.12 -1.18 12.80
N ILE A 236 10.64 -0.08 13.40
CA ILE A 236 9.32 -0.07 14.04
C ILE A 236 8.18 -0.20 13.03
N CYS A 237 8.28 0.47 11.87
CA CYS A 237 7.29 0.33 10.79
C CYS A 237 7.31 -1.09 10.22
N ALA A 238 8.49 -1.67 10.01
CA ALA A 238 8.64 -3.03 9.50
C ALA A 238 8.01 -4.08 10.43
N LEU A 239 8.28 -3.98 11.74
CA LEU A 239 7.68 -4.87 12.74
C LEU A 239 6.16 -4.68 12.83
N THR A 240 5.69 -3.44 12.74
CA THR A 240 4.26 -3.10 12.82
C THR A 240 3.51 -3.64 11.60
N MET A 241 4.07 -3.51 10.39
CA MET A 241 3.51 -4.07 9.17
C MET A 241 3.45 -5.60 9.24
N ALA A 242 4.53 -6.24 9.70
CA ALA A 242 4.59 -7.69 9.86
C ALA A 242 3.55 -8.19 10.88
N ALA A 243 3.39 -7.46 12.00
CA ALA A 243 2.38 -7.76 13.01
C ALA A 243 0.94 -7.59 12.47
N GLY A 244 0.68 -6.53 11.70
CA GLY A 244 -0.60 -6.34 11.01
C GLY A 244 -0.86 -7.49 10.02
N THR A 245 0.14 -7.83 9.20
CA THR A 245 0.05 -8.95 8.26
C THR A 245 -0.26 -10.28 8.97
N ALA A 246 0.36 -10.50 10.13
CA ALA A 246 0.14 -11.67 10.97
C ALA A 246 -1.29 -11.75 11.55
N ALA A 247 -1.95 -10.61 11.76
CA ALA A 247 -3.35 -10.56 12.17
C ALA A 247 -4.33 -11.05 11.07
N GLY A 248 -3.87 -11.11 9.82
CA GLY A 248 -4.60 -11.63 8.67
C GLY A 248 -5.45 -10.56 7.97
N GLY A 249 -6.48 -10.95 7.23
CA GLY A 249 -7.25 -10.00 6.41
C GLY A 249 -8.51 -10.63 5.83
N TRP A 250 -9.13 -11.54 6.59
CA TRP A 250 -10.03 -12.56 6.06
C TRP A 250 -11.20 -12.03 5.24
N ARG A 251 -11.75 -10.86 5.59
CA ARG A 251 -12.84 -10.22 4.84
C ARG A 251 -12.41 -9.90 3.41
N ILE A 252 -11.22 -9.34 3.22
CA ILE A 252 -10.67 -8.95 1.92
C ILE A 252 -10.11 -10.16 1.17
N ILE A 253 -9.42 -11.08 1.87
CA ILE A 253 -8.90 -12.34 1.29
C ILE A 253 -10.02 -13.11 0.57
N ARG A 254 -11.21 -13.22 1.18
CA ARG A 254 -12.36 -13.90 0.56
C ARG A 254 -12.82 -13.20 -0.73
N THR A 255 -12.73 -11.88 -0.81
CA THR A 255 -13.13 -11.12 -2.01
C THR A 255 -12.12 -11.30 -3.15
N LEU A 256 -10.81 -11.13 -2.88
CA LEU A 256 -9.77 -11.24 -3.92
C LEU A 256 -9.56 -12.67 -4.41
N GLY A 257 -9.61 -13.67 -3.52
CA GLY A 257 -9.24 -15.05 -3.85
C GLY A 257 -10.33 -15.89 -4.55
N HIS A 258 -11.60 -15.67 -4.24
CA HIS A 258 -12.69 -16.53 -4.74
C HIS A 258 -13.75 -15.81 -5.57
N LYS A 259 -13.87 -14.48 -5.47
CA LYS A 259 -14.96 -13.76 -6.13
C LYS A 259 -14.59 -13.22 -7.52
N MET A 260 -13.34 -12.91 -7.81
CA MET A 260 -12.96 -12.29 -9.10
C MET A 260 -12.69 -13.30 -10.22
N VAL A 261 -11.79 -14.27 -9.99
CA VAL A 261 -11.33 -15.27 -10.98
C VAL A 261 -11.07 -16.60 -10.25
N LYS A 262 -11.41 -17.73 -10.86
CA LYS A 262 -11.04 -19.06 -10.32
C LYS A 262 -9.59 -19.37 -10.68
N LEU A 263 -8.70 -19.36 -9.68
CA LEU A 263 -7.27 -19.54 -9.90
C LEU A 263 -6.81 -21.00 -9.76
N GLN A 264 -5.71 -21.30 -10.44
CA GLN A 264 -4.90 -22.51 -10.32
C GLN A 264 -3.46 -22.05 -10.07
N PRO A 265 -2.54 -22.91 -9.60
CA PRO A 265 -1.20 -22.47 -9.21
C PRO A 265 -0.45 -21.67 -10.28
N VAL A 266 -0.57 -22.06 -11.56
CA VAL A 266 0.02 -21.32 -12.70
C VAL A 266 -0.53 -19.89 -12.85
N HIS A 267 -1.84 -19.70 -12.60
CA HIS A 267 -2.47 -18.38 -12.65
C HIS A 267 -2.01 -17.51 -11.47
N GLY A 268 -1.91 -18.11 -10.28
CA GLY A 268 -1.42 -17.44 -9.09
C GLY A 268 0.03 -16.98 -9.27
N PHE A 269 0.90 -17.87 -9.75
CA PHE A 269 2.28 -17.55 -10.09
C PHE A 269 2.38 -16.37 -11.08
N ALA A 270 1.62 -16.40 -12.17
CA ALA A 270 1.64 -15.33 -13.17
C ALA A 270 1.19 -13.97 -12.59
N ALA A 271 0.11 -13.97 -11.80
CA ALA A 271 -0.42 -12.75 -11.20
C ALA A 271 0.52 -12.16 -10.14
N GLU A 272 1.03 -12.99 -9.23
CA GLU A 272 1.95 -12.58 -8.17
C GLU A 272 3.28 -12.10 -8.73
N THR A 273 3.85 -12.80 -9.72
CA THR A 273 5.11 -12.40 -10.38
C THR A 273 4.96 -11.06 -11.09
N THR A 274 3.84 -10.86 -11.80
CA THR A 274 3.55 -9.59 -12.47
C THR A 274 3.46 -8.46 -11.46
N ALA A 275 2.70 -8.67 -10.39
CA ALA A 275 2.51 -7.65 -9.37
C ALA A 275 3.81 -7.33 -8.63
N ALA A 276 4.57 -8.35 -8.22
CA ALA A 276 5.87 -8.20 -7.59
C ALA A 276 6.83 -7.39 -8.46
N LEU A 277 6.93 -7.70 -9.75
CA LEU A 277 7.78 -6.98 -10.69
C LEU A 277 7.42 -5.49 -10.78
N ILE A 278 6.13 -5.18 -10.97
CA ILE A 278 5.66 -3.79 -11.10
C ILE A 278 5.88 -3.02 -9.80
N ILE A 279 5.53 -3.62 -8.66
CA ILE A 279 5.66 -2.98 -7.34
C ILE A 279 7.13 -2.73 -7.03
N HIS A 280 8.00 -3.73 -7.23
CA HIS A 280 9.44 -3.59 -6.96
C HIS A 280 10.08 -2.52 -7.83
N ALA A 281 9.77 -2.48 -9.13
CA ALA A 281 10.27 -1.46 -10.05
C ALA A 281 9.79 -0.04 -9.65
N ALA A 282 8.53 0.09 -9.22
CA ALA A 282 8.02 1.37 -8.77
C ALA A 282 8.64 1.80 -7.43
N SER A 283 8.84 0.87 -6.50
CA SER A 283 9.50 1.11 -5.21
C SER A 283 10.92 1.63 -5.39
N SER A 284 11.70 1.07 -6.33
CA SER A 284 13.07 1.53 -6.59
C SER A 284 13.11 2.96 -7.16
N HIS A 285 12.08 3.38 -7.89
CA HIS A 285 11.89 4.76 -8.34
C HIS A 285 11.16 5.67 -7.34
N GLY A 286 10.91 5.17 -6.12
CA GLY A 286 10.25 5.90 -5.04
C GLY A 286 8.79 6.26 -5.34
N ILE A 287 8.10 5.48 -6.16
CA ILE A 287 6.70 5.71 -6.52
C ILE A 287 5.79 4.97 -5.52
N PRO A 288 4.97 5.68 -4.72
CA PRO A 288 4.01 5.05 -3.81
C PRO A 288 2.84 4.47 -4.63
N LEU A 289 2.91 3.18 -4.94
CA LEU A 289 1.86 2.51 -5.70
C LEU A 289 0.73 2.01 -4.81
N SER A 290 -0.43 1.79 -5.43
CA SER A 290 -1.48 0.95 -4.89
C SER A 290 -1.19 -0.51 -5.24
N THR A 291 -0.62 -1.25 -4.30
CA THR A 291 -0.34 -2.67 -4.45
C THR A 291 -1.64 -3.46 -4.68
N THR A 292 -2.73 -3.07 -4.02
CA THR A 292 -4.10 -3.61 -4.24
C THR A 292 -4.55 -3.47 -5.68
N HIS A 293 -4.33 -2.32 -6.34
CA HIS A 293 -4.69 -2.15 -7.75
C HIS A 293 -3.88 -3.08 -8.63
N VAL A 294 -2.55 -3.09 -8.43
CA VAL A 294 -1.62 -3.85 -9.27
C VAL A 294 -1.90 -5.35 -9.20
N ILE A 295 -2.05 -5.94 -8.00
CA ILE A 295 -2.34 -7.37 -7.90
C ILE A 295 -3.74 -7.71 -8.44
N SER A 296 -4.74 -6.86 -8.15
CA SER A 296 -6.11 -7.11 -8.59
C SER A 296 -6.20 -7.10 -10.11
N THR A 297 -5.59 -6.13 -10.78
CA THR A 297 -5.59 -6.09 -12.25
C THR A 297 -4.67 -7.13 -12.86
N SER A 298 -3.57 -7.51 -12.21
CA SER A 298 -2.75 -8.66 -12.63
C SER A 298 -3.57 -9.95 -12.64
N ILE A 299 -4.37 -10.20 -11.61
CA ILE A 299 -5.32 -11.33 -11.55
C ILE A 299 -6.37 -11.23 -12.67
N MET A 300 -6.92 -10.04 -12.92
CA MET A 300 -7.89 -9.82 -14.01
C MET A 300 -7.26 -10.10 -15.38
N GLY A 301 -6.04 -9.63 -15.64
CA GLY A 301 -5.32 -9.85 -16.89
C GLY A 301 -5.03 -11.32 -17.13
N VAL A 302 -4.53 -12.03 -16.11
CA VAL A 302 -4.31 -13.48 -16.14
C VAL A 302 -5.62 -14.23 -16.43
N GLY A 303 -6.73 -13.83 -15.81
CA GLY A 303 -8.05 -14.42 -16.07
C GLY A 303 -8.54 -14.15 -17.50
N ALA A 304 -8.40 -12.92 -17.98
CA ALA A 304 -8.84 -12.50 -19.31
C ALA A 304 -8.06 -13.18 -20.43
N ALA A 305 -6.75 -13.44 -20.24
CA ALA A 305 -5.92 -14.18 -21.20
C ALA A 305 -6.40 -15.60 -21.48
N LYS A 306 -7.07 -16.24 -20.51
CA LYS A 306 -7.73 -17.53 -20.72
C LYS A 306 -9.06 -17.36 -21.44
N ARG A 307 -9.92 -16.51 -20.88
CA ARG A 307 -11.23 -16.16 -21.46
C ARG A 307 -11.74 -14.89 -20.78
N PHE A 308 -12.16 -13.90 -21.56
CA PHE A 308 -12.66 -12.64 -21.02
C PHE A 308 -13.85 -12.81 -20.04
N SER A 309 -14.72 -13.79 -20.29
CA SER A 309 -15.84 -14.10 -19.39
C SER A 309 -15.45 -14.87 -18.12
N ALA A 310 -14.19 -15.25 -17.94
CA ALA A 310 -13.71 -15.88 -16.71
C ALA A 310 -13.56 -14.88 -15.55
N VAL A 311 -13.48 -13.58 -15.88
CA VAL A 311 -13.45 -12.47 -14.92
C VAL A 311 -14.88 -12.08 -14.56
N LYS A 312 -15.20 -12.01 -13.27
CA LYS A 312 -16.53 -11.56 -12.82
C LYS A 312 -16.61 -10.02 -12.80
N TRP A 313 -16.94 -9.43 -13.95
CA TRP A 313 -16.94 -7.98 -14.16
C TRP A 313 -17.81 -7.19 -13.18
N GLY A 314 -18.96 -7.73 -12.72
CA GLY A 314 -19.78 -7.05 -11.69
C GLY A 314 -19.08 -6.91 -10.33
N VAL A 315 -18.14 -7.81 -10.00
CA VAL A 315 -17.28 -7.65 -8.80
C VAL A 315 -16.19 -6.62 -9.07
N VAL A 316 -15.59 -6.66 -10.26
CA VAL A 316 -14.56 -5.71 -10.70
C VAL A 316 -15.07 -4.28 -10.66
N GLU A 317 -16.27 -4.03 -11.18
CA GLU A 317 -16.89 -2.70 -11.19
C GLU A 317 -17.03 -2.13 -9.77
N ARG A 318 -17.53 -2.92 -8.82
CA ARG A 318 -17.65 -2.52 -7.42
C ARG A 318 -16.29 -2.18 -6.79
N ILE A 319 -15.25 -2.92 -7.16
CA ILE A 319 -13.87 -2.68 -6.69
C ILE A 319 -13.33 -1.37 -7.29
N VAL A 320 -13.51 -1.14 -8.59
CA VAL A 320 -13.07 0.09 -9.26
C VAL A 320 -13.75 1.33 -8.67
N TRP A 321 -15.04 1.25 -8.31
CA TRP A 321 -15.71 2.34 -7.60
C TRP A 321 -15.07 2.66 -6.25
N ALA A 322 -14.70 1.63 -5.46
CA ALA A 322 -13.98 1.84 -4.22
C ALA A 322 -12.61 2.53 -4.46
N TRP A 323 -11.92 2.18 -5.55
CA TRP A 323 -10.64 2.79 -5.91
C TRP A 323 -10.78 4.27 -6.27
N VAL A 324 -11.75 4.61 -7.12
CA VAL A 324 -12.02 5.99 -7.55
C VAL A 324 -12.44 6.86 -6.36
N LEU A 325 -13.27 6.32 -5.45
CA LEU A 325 -13.77 7.07 -4.29
C LEU A 325 -12.74 7.23 -3.17
N THR A 326 -11.73 6.37 -3.09
CA THR A 326 -10.78 6.38 -1.96
C THR A 326 -10.09 7.73 -1.79
N LEU A 327 -9.49 8.28 -2.85
CA LEU A 327 -8.71 9.52 -2.76
C LEU A 327 -9.61 10.75 -2.45
N PRO A 328 -10.74 10.98 -3.16
CA PRO A 328 -11.62 12.11 -2.86
C PRO A 328 -12.24 12.04 -1.46
N VAL A 329 -12.66 10.85 -1.02
CA VAL A 329 -13.31 10.69 0.29
C VAL A 329 -12.31 10.93 1.42
N THR A 330 -11.10 10.35 1.34
CA THR A 330 -10.11 10.60 2.40
C THR A 330 -9.58 12.03 2.39
N ALA A 331 -9.46 12.67 1.22
CA ALA A 331 -9.17 14.08 1.14
C ALA A 331 -10.24 14.94 1.80
N LEU A 332 -11.52 14.64 1.57
CA LEU A 332 -12.62 15.35 2.21
C LEU A 332 -12.61 15.15 3.72
N ILE A 333 -12.43 13.91 4.21
CA ILE A 333 -12.37 13.63 5.65
C ILE A 333 -11.18 14.36 6.29
N GLY A 334 -10.00 14.27 5.69
CA GLY A 334 -8.79 14.97 6.17
C GLY A 334 -8.99 16.48 6.21
N TYR A 335 -9.63 17.06 5.19
CA TYR A 335 -9.97 18.48 5.14
C TYR A 335 -10.93 18.88 6.27
N ILE A 336 -12.03 18.14 6.45
CA ILE A 336 -13.04 18.43 7.48
C ILE A 336 -12.42 18.34 8.88
N LEU A 337 -11.65 17.28 9.16
CA LEU A 337 -10.99 17.09 10.45
C LEU A 337 -10.00 18.23 10.74
N ALA A 338 -9.19 18.63 9.76
CA ALA A 338 -8.24 19.72 9.93
C ALA A 338 -8.94 21.09 10.11
N ARG A 339 -10.03 21.36 9.39
CA ARG A 339 -10.85 22.57 9.58
C ARG A 339 -11.50 22.61 10.95
N ALA A 340 -12.02 21.47 11.42
CA ALA A 340 -12.59 21.37 12.76
C ALA A 340 -11.52 21.59 13.83
N ALA A 341 -10.35 20.97 13.70
CA ALA A 341 -9.23 21.14 14.62
C ALA A 341 -8.72 22.59 14.69
N ALA A 342 -8.77 23.34 13.59
CA ALA A 342 -8.39 24.75 13.55
C ALA A 342 -9.44 25.72 14.14
N ALA A 343 -10.66 25.23 14.43
CA ALA A 343 -11.72 26.02 15.04
C ALA A 343 -11.69 26.01 16.58
N PHE A 344 -10.84 25.16 17.16
CA PHE A 344 -10.58 25.06 18.61
C PHE A 344 -9.15 25.51 18.91
#